data_AF-A0A485KAG7-F1
#
_entry.id   AF-A0A485KAG7-F1
#
_cell.length_a   1.000
_cell.length_b   1.000
_cell.length_c   1.000
_cell.angle_alpha   90.00
_cell.angle_beta   90.00
_cell.angle_gamma   90.00
#
_symmetry.space_group_name_H-M   'P 1'
#
loop_
_entity.id
_entity.type
_entity.pdbx_description
1 polymer ?
#
loop_
_entity_poly.entity_id
_entity_poly.type
_entity_poly.pdbx_seq_one_letter_code
_entity_poly.pdbx_strand_id
1 'polypeptide(L)'
;MPPMPPRRSKFSSGIFCILLLCIDILANNWELIDYVGNTRRFMTPLLDATRVDDIDANFAFPTNMSPNNISRVGRFMVDSTLTAVKMRDSSTYFLSMGNFLIQDATNDICGTLAKVYPVNATTTIGSVVRLGVVIDGITYIRGDTLSRVFGSTSTLATTAGSNDSTLTAMGYIPGRVNADMRLTPPLVLANASGMTMLTMYRFAARAFCTGCTPVVELGLDTCTIAYSFNDTTKLLDIESSHAIYGQTHALGILFERGWSPVLSLYVRLVCVLLVVAIHAVSQRTVQWPDTNTKTTSSHVERSN
;
A
#
# COMPACT_ATOMS: atom_id res chain seq x y z
N MET A 1 35.90 -37.79 -33.15
CA MET A 1 35.47 -36.38 -33.00
C MET A 1 34.00 -36.36 -32.56
N PRO A 2 33.69 -35.95 -31.32
CA PRO A 2 32.31 -35.74 -30.92
C PRO A 2 31.80 -34.38 -31.44
N PRO A 3 30.51 -34.24 -31.78
CA PRO A 3 29.94 -32.97 -32.24
C PRO A 3 29.79 -31.98 -31.08
N MET A 4 30.16 -30.72 -31.30
CA MET A 4 29.89 -29.62 -30.35
C MET A 4 28.38 -29.43 -30.16
N PRO A 5 27.90 -29.15 -28.93
CA PRO A 5 26.50 -28.80 -28.69
C PRO A 5 26.18 -27.39 -29.24
N PRO A 6 24.93 -27.14 -29.66
CA PRO A 6 24.55 -25.90 -30.35
C PRO A 6 24.57 -24.68 -29.41
N ARG A 7 25.21 -23.59 -29.87
CA ARG A 7 25.29 -22.25 -29.28
C ARG A 7 23.94 -21.50 -29.09
N ARG A 8 22.79 -22.18 -29.05
CA ARG A 8 21.47 -21.52 -29.07
C ARG A 8 20.90 -21.17 -27.68
N SER A 9 21.30 -21.84 -26.59
CA SER A 9 20.65 -21.61 -25.27
C SER A 9 21.06 -20.30 -24.59
N LYS A 10 22.29 -19.82 -24.80
CA LYS A 10 22.83 -18.63 -24.11
C LYS A 10 22.20 -17.31 -24.60
N PHE A 11 21.80 -17.23 -25.87
CA PHE A 11 21.23 -16.01 -26.46
C PHE A 11 19.79 -15.76 -25.99
N SER A 12 19.00 -16.83 -25.85
CA SER A 12 17.61 -16.76 -25.37
C SER A 12 17.52 -16.33 -23.89
N SER A 13 18.44 -16.80 -23.05
CA SER A 13 18.47 -16.41 -21.63
C SER A 13 18.83 -14.94 -21.42
N GLY A 14 19.76 -14.39 -22.22
CA GLY A 14 20.17 -12.99 -22.11
C GLY A 14 19.05 -12.00 -22.48
N ILE A 15 18.30 -12.31 -23.55
CA ILE A 15 17.14 -11.51 -23.96
C ILE A 15 16.05 -11.54 -22.88
N PHE A 16 15.79 -12.70 -22.29
CA PHE A 16 14.83 -12.83 -21.19
C PHE A 16 15.24 -12.01 -19.97
N CYS A 17 16.52 -12.03 -19.58
CA CYS A 17 17.02 -11.20 -18.48
C CYS A 17 16.89 -9.69 -18.76
N ILE A 18 17.15 -9.25 -20.00
CA ILE A 18 16.97 -7.84 -20.39
C ILE A 18 15.49 -7.46 -20.34
N LEU A 19 14.58 -8.32 -20.81
CA LEU A 19 13.14 -8.09 -20.71
C LEU A 19 12.68 -7.96 -19.26
N LEU A 20 13.12 -8.86 -18.38
CA LEU A 20 12.81 -8.78 -16.95
C LEU A 20 13.39 -7.51 -16.31
N LEU A 21 14.60 -7.09 -16.71
CA LEU A 21 15.20 -5.85 -16.24
C LEU A 21 14.38 -4.62 -16.70
N CYS A 22 13.93 -4.60 -17.95
CA CYS A 22 13.07 -3.52 -18.46
C CYS A 22 11.73 -3.48 -17.70
N ILE A 23 11.12 -4.64 -17.45
CA ILE A 23 9.90 -4.74 -16.64
C ILE A 23 10.18 -4.23 -15.22
N ASP A 24 11.28 -4.63 -14.59
CA ASP A 24 11.66 -4.18 -13.25
C ASP A 24 11.87 -2.66 -13.19
N ILE A 25 12.56 -2.09 -14.18
CA ILE A 25 12.78 -0.63 -14.26
C ILE A 25 11.46 0.12 -14.45
N LEU A 26 10.51 -0.38 -15.25
CA LEU A 26 9.26 0.33 -15.52
C LEU A 26 8.22 0.10 -14.41
N ALA A 27 8.00 -1.16 -14.03
CA ALA A 27 6.97 -1.55 -13.06
C ALA A 27 7.34 -1.23 -11.61
N ASN A 28 8.64 -1.13 -11.28
CA ASN A 28 9.09 -0.68 -9.96
C ASN A 28 9.59 0.77 -9.96
N ASN A 29 9.18 1.59 -10.95
CA ASN A 29 9.42 3.02 -10.93
C ASN A 29 8.20 3.76 -10.38
N TRP A 30 8.27 4.06 -9.09
CA TRP A 30 7.19 4.74 -8.38
C TRP A 30 6.96 6.18 -8.87
N GLU A 31 7.96 6.87 -9.42
CA GLU A 31 7.75 8.19 -10.06
C GLU A 31 6.86 8.06 -11.30
N LEU A 32 7.09 7.04 -12.14
CA LEU A 32 6.27 6.80 -13.32
C LEU A 32 4.85 6.40 -12.93
N ILE A 33 4.69 5.54 -11.93
CA ILE A 33 3.38 5.09 -11.45
C ILE A 33 2.60 6.24 -10.80
N ASP A 34 3.26 7.08 -10.01
CA ASP A 34 2.66 8.28 -9.42
C ASP A 34 2.22 9.28 -10.49
N TYR A 35 3.04 9.46 -11.54
CA TYR A 35 2.73 10.36 -12.65
C TYR A 35 1.55 9.91 -13.52
N VAL A 36 1.49 8.62 -13.87
CA VAL A 36 0.45 8.05 -14.76
C VAL A 36 -0.80 7.63 -13.97
N GLY A 37 -0.68 7.41 -12.67
CA GLY A 37 -1.74 6.88 -11.81
C GLY A 37 -2.88 7.86 -11.55
N ASN A 38 -4.08 7.31 -11.31
CA ASN A 38 -5.28 8.09 -10.96
C ASN A 38 -5.63 8.03 -9.45
N THR A 39 -4.60 7.95 -8.60
CA THR A 39 -4.76 7.80 -7.14
C THR A 39 -5.39 9.04 -6.49
N ARG A 40 -5.27 10.21 -7.13
CA ARG A 40 -5.78 11.47 -6.56
C ARG A 40 -7.29 11.47 -6.34
N ARG A 41 -8.06 10.63 -7.04
CA ARG A 41 -9.52 10.48 -6.84
C ARG A 41 -9.90 10.09 -5.41
N PHE A 42 -9.03 9.35 -4.71
CA PHE A 42 -9.29 8.92 -3.33
C PHE A 42 -9.30 10.10 -2.33
N MET A 43 -8.67 11.23 -2.68
CA MET A 43 -8.48 12.36 -1.77
C MET A 43 -9.70 13.27 -1.66
N THR A 44 -10.70 13.09 -2.52
CA THR A 44 -11.90 13.93 -2.65
C THR A 44 -12.48 14.41 -1.31
N PRO A 45 -12.73 13.55 -0.29
CA PRO A 45 -13.34 14.01 0.97
C PRO A 45 -12.39 14.84 1.86
N LEU A 46 -11.08 14.84 1.58
CA LEU A 46 -10.07 15.57 2.35
C LEU A 46 -9.67 16.90 1.69
N LEU A 47 -10.14 17.20 0.47
CA LEU A 47 -9.69 18.38 -0.27
C LEU A 47 -10.13 19.70 0.36
N ASP A 48 -11.23 19.70 1.10
CA ASP A 48 -11.79 20.89 1.76
C ASP A 48 -11.26 21.05 3.21
N ALA A 49 -10.50 20.07 3.72
CA ALA A 49 -10.03 20.07 5.10
C ALA A 49 -8.59 20.61 5.21
N THR A 50 -8.38 21.60 6.07
CA THR A 50 -7.05 22.15 6.35
C THR A 50 -6.42 21.64 7.66
N ARG A 51 -7.23 21.15 8.58
CA ARG A 51 -6.77 20.57 9.85
C ARG A 51 -7.66 19.40 10.18
N VAL A 52 -7.19 18.55 11.10
CA VAL A 52 -8.00 17.47 11.65
C VAL A 52 -9.32 17.99 12.22
N ASP A 53 -9.31 19.19 12.82
CA ASP A 53 -10.52 19.82 13.37
C ASP A 53 -11.53 20.21 12.29
N ASP A 54 -11.09 20.49 11.06
CA ASP A 54 -12.01 20.76 9.95
C ASP A 54 -12.72 19.48 9.51
N ILE A 55 -12.06 18.33 9.62
CA ILE A 55 -12.69 17.03 9.37
C ILE A 55 -13.75 16.77 10.45
N ASP A 56 -13.40 16.98 11.72
CA ASP A 56 -14.31 16.82 12.86
C ASP A 56 -15.54 17.73 12.76
N ALA A 57 -15.37 18.96 12.23
CA ALA A 57 -16.46 19.92 12.06
C ALA A 57 -17.35 19.66 10.84
N ASN A 58 -16.81 19.09 9.75
CA ASN A 58 -17.53 18.94 8.48
C ASN A 58 -18.25 17.58 8.32
N PHE A 59 -17.98 16.63 9.22
CA PHE A 59 -18.54 15.28 9.18
C PHE A 59 -19.22 14.95 10.52
N ALA A 60 -20.31 14.19 10.46
CA ALA A 60 -20.92 13.60 11.64
C ALA A 60 -20.19 12.29 11.98
N PHE A 61 -19.81 12.14 13.25
CA PHE A 61 -19.10 10.96 13.76
C PHE A 61 -19.93 10.28 14.85
N PRO A 62 -19.89 8.94 14.94
CA PRO A 62 -20.40 8.24 16.11
C PRO A 62 -19.64 8.67 17.37
N THR A 63 -20.27 8.49 18.52
CA THR A 63 -19.65 8.80 19.81
C THR A 63 -18.30 8.08 19.93
N ASN A 64 -17.26 8.82 20.33
CA ASN A 64 -15.88 8.33 20.48
C ASN A 64 -15.20 7.81 19.20
N MET A 65 -15.74 8.09 18.01
CA MET A 65 -15.16 7.67 16.72
C MET A 65 -14.82 8.86 15.82
N SER A 66 -14.57 10.02 16.43
CA SER A 66 -14.14 11.22 15.72
C SER A 66 -12.63 11.41 15.82
N PRO A 67 -11.99 12.12 14.88
CA PRO A 67 -10.54 12.37 14.93
C PRO A 67 -10.07 13.04 16.23
N ASN A 68 -10.97 13.74 16.92
CA ASN A 68 -10.70 14.43 18.18
C ASN A 68 -10.81 13.52 19.41
N ASN A 69 -11.51 12.38 19.29
CA ASN A 69 -11.81 11.48 20.42
C ASN A 69 -11.02 10.16 20.40
N ILE A 70 -10.24 9.91 19.34
CA ILE A 70 -9.31 8.77 19.25
C ILE A 70 -7.99 9.05 19.99
N SER A 71 -7.09 8.05 20.06
CA SER A 71 -5.79 8.25 20.70
C SER A 71 -4.94 9.33 19.99
N ARG A 72 -3.97 9.90 20.72
CA ARG A 72 -3.00 10.86 20.16
C ARG A 72 -2.23 10.30 18.95
N VAL A 73 -1.94 9.00 18.97
CA VAL A 73 -1.25 8.32 17.86
C VAL A 73 -2.17 8.17 16.66
N GLY A 74 -3.44 7.80 16.90
CA GLY A 74 -4.45 7.76 15.85
C GLY A 74 -4.66 9.13 15.21
N ARG A 75 -4.78 10.19 16.03
CA ARG A 75 -4.87 11.58 15.57
C ARG A 75 -3.65 11.99 14.76
N PHE A 76 -2.44 11.65 15.22
CA PHE A 76 -1.21 11.89 14.48
C PHE A 76 -1.20 11.20 13.11
N MET A 77 -1.71 9.96 13.01
CA MET A 77 -1.80 9.25 11.73
C MET A 77 -2.83 9.88 10.78
N VAL A 78 -3.96 10.35 11.29
CA VAL A 78 -4.94 11.13 10.52
C VAL A 78 -4.33 12.44 10.02
N ASP A 79 -3.63 13.17 10.90
CA ASP A 79 -2.96 14.42 10.55
C ASP A 79 -1.84 14.23 9.52
N SER A 80 -1.08 13.14 9.64
CA SER A 80 -0.06 12.74 8.66
C SER A 80 -0.68 12.48 7.28
N THR A 81 -1.83 11.78 7.25
CA THR A 81 -2.59 11.53 6.02
C THR A 81 -3.06 12.84 5.39
N LEU A 82 -3.62 13.75 6.20
CA LEU A 82 -4.11 15.04 5.73
C LEU A 82 -2.97 15.89 5.18
N THR A 83 -1.85 15.96 5.90
CA THR A 83 -0.63 16.69 5.49
C THR A 83 -0.11 16.20 4.16
N ALA A 84 -0.03 14.87 3.96
CA ALA A 84 0.38 14.28 2.69
C ALA A 84 -0.55 14.68 1.53
N VAL A 85 -1.87 14.67 1.75
CA VAL A 85 -2.87 15.10 0.74
C VAL A 85 -2.75 16.59 0.40
N LYS A 86 -2.36 17.42 1.36
CA LYS A 86 -2.25 18.89 1.21
C LYS A 86 -0.98 19.33 0.51
N MET A 87 0.17 18.81 0.94
CA MET A 87 1.46 19.28 0.46
C MET A 87 1.56 19.12 -1.05
N ARG A 88 0.93 18.04 -1.60
CA ARG A 88 0.86 17.74 -3.05
C ARG A 88 2.19 17.92 -3.77
N ASP A 89 3.29 17.83 -3.03
CA ASP A 89 4.63 18.09 -3.50
C ASP A 89 5.30 16.77 -3.85
N SER A 90 6.57 16.85 -4.26
CA SER A 90 7.39 15.69 -4.58
C SER A 90 7.88 14.94 -3.33
N SER A 91 7.24 15.09 -2.16
CA SER A 91 7.64 14.39 -0.92
C SER A 91 6.85 13.11 -0.66
N THR A 92 5.74 12.88 -1.38
CA THR A 92 4.87 11.70 -1.20
C THR A 92 4.62 10.98 -2.54
N TYR A 93 4.48 9.67 -2.52
CA TYR A 93 3.97 8.87 -3.65
C TYR A 93 2.50 8.53 -3.45
N PHE A 94 1.72 8.61 -4.52
CA PHE A 94 0.31 8.24 -4.57
C PHE A 94 0.09 7.19 -5.65
N LEU A 95 0.13 5.92 -5.27
CA LEU A 95 0.09 4.83 -6.25
C LEU A 95 -1.29 4.17 -6.29
N SER A 96 -1.80 3.94 -7.49
CA SER A 96 -3.06 3.23 -7.72
C SER A 96 -2.74 1.74 -7.83
N MET A 97 -3.32 0.92 -6.96
CA MET A 97 -3.06 -0.52 -6.93
C MET A 97 -4.06 -1.33 -7.77
N GLY A 98 -5.15 -0.70 -8.23
CA GLY A 98 -6.11 -1.29 -9.15
C GLY A 98 -7.52 -1.36 -8.57
N ASN A 99 -8.36 -2.18 -9.20
CA ASN A 99 -9.72 -2.46 -8.75
C ASN A 99 -9.84 -3.98 -8.53
N PHE A 100 -10.41 -4.37 -7.40
CA PHE A 100 -10.51 -5.76 -6.96
C PHE A 100 -11.97 -6.16 -6.79
N LEU A 101 -12.35 -7.35 -7.25
CA LEU A 101 -13.73 -7.82 -7.18
C LEU A 101 -14.14 -8.09 -5.72
N ILE A 102 -15.27 -7.53 -5.31
CA ILE A 102 -15.89 -7.82 -4.00
C ILE A 102 -16.74 -9.09 -4.16
N GLN A 103 -16.22 -10.20 -3.67
CA GLN A 103 -16.83 -11.53 -3.82
C GLN A 103 -17.73 -11.92 -2.64
N ASP A 104 -17.36 -11.51 -1.43
CA ASP A 104 -18.04 -11.89 -0.19
C ASP A 104 -17.77 -10.88 0.94
N ALA A 105 -18.30 -11.16 2.12
CA ALA A 105 -18.19 -10.31 3.31
C ALA A 105 -16.75 -10.08 3.81
N THR A 106 -15.77 -10.92 3.44
CA THR A 106 -14.37 -10.72 3.85
C THR A 106 -13.73 -9.51 3.18
N ASN A 107 -14.25 -9.11 2.02
CA ASN A 107 -13.80 -7.94 1.26
C ASN A 107 -14.75 -6.74 1.42
N ASP A 108 -15.72 -6.82 2.33
CA ASP A 108 -16.67 -5.75 2.61
C ASP A 108 -16.08 -4.76 3.62
N ILE A 109 -15.73 -3.56 3.15
CA ILE A 109 -15.30 -2.44 4.00
C ILE A 109 -16.42 -1.43 4.28
N CYS A 110 -17.66 -1.67 3.88
CA CYS A 110 -18.78 -0.77 4.13
C CYS A 110 -19.39 -0.98 5.52
N GLY A 111 -19.32 -2.20 6.08
CA GLY A 111 -19.95 -2.55 7.36
C GLY A 111 -19.62 -1.64 8.55
N THR A 112 -18.50 -0.93 8.51
CA THR A 112 -18.10 0.02 9.57
C THR A 112 -18.98 1.26 9.64
N LEU A 113 -19.71 1.61 8.57
CA LEU A 113 -20.65 2.74 8.58
C LEU A 113 -21.93 2.45 9.38
N ALA A 114 -22.23 1.19 9.71
CA ALA A 114 -23.42 0.84 10.49
C ALA A 114 -23.25 1.25 11.97
N LYS A 115 -23.64 2.49 12.27
CA LYS A 115 -23.48 3.19 13.56
C LYS A 115 -24.58 4.23 13.75
N VAL A 116 -24.68 4.73 14.98
CA VAL A 116 -25.52 5.88 15.34
C VAL A 116 -24.68 7.16 15.31
N TYR A 117 -25.15 8.14 14.56
CA TYR A 117 -24.49 9.42 14.32
C TYR A 117 -25.29 10.56 14.96
N PRO A 118 -24.78 11.22 16.00
CA PRO A 118 -25.31 12.52 16.40
C PRO A 118 -25.06 13.54 15.29
N VAL A 119 -26.12 14.19 14.83
CA VAL A 119 -26.05 15.25 13.82
C VAL A 119 -26.33 16.62 14.45
N ASN A 120 -26.11 17.69 13.68
CA ASN A 120 -26.31 19.04 14.18
C ASN A 120 -27.79 19.27 14.57
N ALA A 121 -28.03 20.11 15.57
CA ALA A 121 -29.37 20.45 16.04
C ALA A 121 -30.25 21.08 14.95
N THR A 122 -29.63 21.69 13.94
CA THR A 122 -30.32 22.29 12.79
C THR A 122 -30.64 21.30 11.68
N THR A 123 -30.14 20.06 11.75
CA THR A 123 -30.40 19.03 10.73
C THR A 123 -31.87 18.61 10.76
N THR A 124 -32.49 18.61 9.58
CA THR A 124 -33.89 18.20 9.33
C THR A 124 -33.98 17.34 8.07
N ILE A 125 -35.15 16.77 7.78
CA ILE A 125 -35.43 16.14 6.48
C ILE A 125 -35.15 17.14 5.34
N GLY A 126 -34.43 16.68 4.32
CA GLY A 126 -33.90 17.49 3.22
C GLY A 126 -32.50 18.06 3.46
N SER A 127 -31.98 17.96 4.69
CA SER A 127 -30.59 18.34 4.99
C SER A 127 -29.58 17.37 4.40
N VAL A 128 -28.35 17.86 4.27
CA VAL A 128 -27.20 17.09 3.80
C VAL A 128 -26.28 16.80 4.97
N VAL A 129 -25.88 15.55 5.13
CA VAL A 129 -24.97 15.09 6.18
C VAL A 129 -23.80 14.34 5.54
N ARG A 130 -22.58 14.60 5.97
CA ARG A 130 -21.41 13.78 5.60
C ARG A 130 -21.08 12.88 6.78
N LEU A 131 -20.83 11.59 6.54
CA LEU A 131 -20.56 10.63 7.61
C LEU A 131 -19.08 10.35 7.69
N GLY A 132 -18.57 10.24 8.92
CA GLY A 132 -17.20 9.87 9.19
C GLY A 132 -17.13 8.83 10.30
N VAL A 133 -16.15 7.93 10.22
CA VAL A 133 -15.82 6.98 11.28
C VAL A 133 -14.31 6.89 11.38
N VAL A 134 -13.77 7.08 12.58
CA VAL A 134 -12.34 6.89 12.84
C VAL A 134 -12.16 5.89 13.96
N ILE A 135 -11.35 4.87 13.69
CA ILE A 135 -11.05 3.80 14.63
C ILE A 135 -9.53 3.66 14.70
N ASP A 136 -8.97 3.72 15.90
CA ASP A 136 -7.56 3.42 16.14
C ASP A 136 -7.42 2.23 17.09
N GLY A 137 -6.44 1.38 16.80
CA GLY A 137 -6.27 0.10 17.47
C GLY A 137 -4.99 -0.02 18.29
N ILE A 138 -5.01 -0.93 19.25
CA ILE A 138 -3.79 -1.45 19.87
C ILE A 138 -3.43 -2.75 19.15
N THR A 139 -2.20 -2.83 18.66
CA THR A 139 -1.59 -4.04 18.13
C THR A 139 -0.54 -4.53 19.10
N TYR A 140 -0.56 -5.82 19.41
CA TYR A 140 0.44 -6.46 20.27
C TYR A 140 1.61 -6.93 19.41
N ILE A 141 2.80 -6.40 19.68
CA ILE A 141 4.01 -6.61 18.89
C ILE A 141 5.00 -7.40 19.74
N ARG A 142 5.63 -8.43 19.16
CA ARG A 142 6.62 -9.26 19.85
C ARG A 142 7.84 -9.51 18.98
N GLY A 143 9.01 -9.27 19.57
CA GLY A 143 10.31 -9.41 18.93
C GLY A 143 10.60 -8.32 17.89
N ASP A 144 11.85 -8.30 17.43
CA ASP A 144 12.33 -7.51 16.29
C ASP A 144 12.80 -8.43 15.15
N THR A 145 13.05 -7.84 13.98
CA THR A 145 13.44 -8.57 12.76
C THR A 145 14.70 -9.42 12.96
N LEU A 146 15.69 -8.92 13.71
CA LEU A 146 16.93 -9.66 13.97
C LEU A 146 16.70 -10.80 14.96
N SER A 147 15.88 -10.59 15.99
CA SER A 147 15.51 -11.65 16.95
C SER A 147 14.76 -12.81 16.29
N ARG A 148 13.99 -12.55 15.21
CA ARG A 148 13.32 -13.60 14.43
C ARG A 148 14.24 -14.32 13.44
N VAL A 149 15.20 -13.62 12.85
CA VAL A 149 16.12 -14.21 11.85
C VAL A 149 17.27 -14.96 12.53
N PHE A 150 17.78 -14.45 13.64
CA PHE A 150 18.97 -14.97 14.33
C PHE A 150 18.67 -15.58 15.70
N GLY A 151 17.46 -15.40 16.24
CA GLY A 151 17.07 -15.98 17.53
C GLY A 151 16.38 -17.33 17.40
N SER A 152 16.38 -18.10 18.48
CA SER A 152 15.75 -19.42 18.59
C SER A 152 14.23 -19.38 18.87
N THR A 153 13.56 -18.24 18.65
CA THR A 153 12.14 -18.06 18.96
C THR A 153 11.24 -18.76 17.95
N SER A 154 11.15 -20.08 18.06
CA SER A 154 10.12 -20.93 17.42
C SER A 154 8.82 -20.98 18.25
N THR A 155 8.47 -19.91 18.96
CA THR A 155 7.22 -19.90 19.72
C THR A 155 6.05 -19.67 18.78
N LEU A 156 5.08 -20.59 18.85
CA LEU A 156 3.83 -20.58 18.10
C LEU A 156 3.14 -19.21 18.18
N ALA A 157 2.55 -18.79 17.06
CA ALA A 157 1.70 -17.61 17.02
C ALA A 157 0.56 -17.74 18.05
N THR A 158 0.24 -16.63 18.73
CA THR A 158 -0.87 -16.58 19.67
C THR A 158 -2.21 -16.90 18.98
N THR A 159 -3.16 -17.48 19.72
CA THR A 159 -4.51 -17.76 19.21
C THR A 159 -5.30 -16.46 19.09
N ALA A 160 -6.05 -16.30 17.99
CA ALA A 160 -6.95 -15.18 17.81
C ALA A 160 -7.97 -15.11 18.98
N GLY A 161 -8.18 -13.91 19.52
CA GLY A 161 -9.06 -13.70 20.68
C GLY A 161 -8.35 -13.77 22.05
N SER A 162 -7.03 -13.97 22.09
CA SER A 162 -6.25 -13.91 23.34
C SER A 162 -6.36 -12.53 24.00
N ASN A 163 -6.47 -12.50 25.34
CA ASN A 163 -6.58 -11.27 26.11
C ASN A 163 -5.20 -10.62 26.39
N ASP A 164 -5.22 -9.36 26.82
CA ASP A 164 -4.02 -8.56 27.13
C ASP A 164 -3.05 -9.26 28.09
N SER A 165 -3.56 -9.84 29.19
CA SER A 165 -2.73 -10.54 30.17
C SER A 165 -1.99 -11.74 29.58
N THR A 166 -2.64 -12.47 28.67
CA THR A 166 -2.00 -13.61 28.00
C THR A 166 -0.94 -13.14 27.02
N LEU A 167 -1.23 -12.07 26.26
CA LEU A 167 -0.30 -11.51 25.28
C LEU A 167 0.95 -10.93 25.97
N THR A 168 0.77 -10.19 27.06
CA THR A 168 1.87 -9.64 27.85
C THR A 168 2.70 -10.72 28.53
N ALA A 169 2.07 -11.77 29.07
CA ALA A 169 2.78 -12.95 29.62
C ALA A 169 3.60 -13.70 28.56
N MET A 170 3.12 -13.71 27.30
CA MET A 170 3.87 -14.23 26.16
C MET A 170 4.98 -13.29 25.66
N GLY A 171 5.15 -12.11 26.25
CA GLY A 171 6.17 -11.13 25.88
C GLY A 171 5.78 -10.23 24.71
N TYR A 172 4.50 -10.11 24.38
CA TYR A 172 4.02 -9.07 23.47
C TYR A 172 3.90 -7.72 24.19
N ILE A 173 4.21 -6.65 23.47
CA ILE A 173 4.13 -5.27 23.94
C ILE A 173 3.01 -4.57 23.16
N PRO A 174 2.07 -3.89 23.83
CA PRO A 174 1.03 -3.14 23.16
C PRO A 174 1.62 -1.89 22.49
N GLY A 175 1.32 -1.71 21.21
CA GLY A 175 1.67 -0.52 20.44
C GLY A 175 0.47 -0.02 19.64
N ARG A 176 0.41 1.29 19.40
CA ARG A 176 -0.57 1.87 18.47
C ARG A 176 0.13 2.14 17.15
N VAL A 177 -0.29 1.42 16.12
CA VAL A 177 0.38 1.39 14.82
C VAL A 177 -0.61 1.44 13.66
N ASN A 178 -1.88 1.67 13.94
CA ASN A 178 -2.93 1.71 12.95
C ASN A 178 -4.04 2.71 13.30
N ALA A 179 -4.51 3.43 12.29
CA ALA A 179 -5.71 4.25 12.33
C ALA A 179 -6.49 4.06 11.02
N ASP A 180 -7.78 3.80 11.11
CA ASP A 180 -8.67 3.60 9.97
C ASP A 180 -9.71 4.73 10.00
N MET A 181 -9.60 5.66 9.05
CA MET A 181 -10.54 6.76 8.85
C MET A 181 -11.38 6.48 7.60
N ARG A 182 -12.70 6.53 7.76
CA ARG A 182 -13.66 6.32 6.68
C ARG A 182 -14.56 7.53 6.57
N LEU A 183 -14.68 8.09 5.37
CA LEU A 183 -15.42 9.31 5.08
C LEU A 183 -16.35 9.10 3.89
N THR A 184 -17.53 9.68 3.93
CA THR A 184 -18.51 9.59 2.84
C THR A 184 -18.68 10.95 2.15
N PRO A 185 -19.10 10.99 0.88
CA PRO A 185 -19.66 12.21 0.34
C PRO A 185 -20.98 12.57 1.04
N PRO A 186 -21.54 13.74 0.72
CA PRO A 186 -22.90 14.15 1.08
C PRO A 186 -23.97 13.05 0.95
N LEU A 187 -24.61 12.70 2.07
CA LEU A 187 -25.85 11.95 2.15
C LEU A 187 -27.02 12.94 2.32
N VAL A 188 -27.98 12.89 1.40
CA VAL A 188 -29.21 13.68 1.50
C VAL A 188 -30.25 12.90 2.31
N LEU A 189 -30.75 13.48 3.40
CA LEU A 189 -31.81 12.89 4.22
C LEU A 189 -33.18 13.11 3.57
N ALA A 190 -33.45 12.42 2.47
CA ALA A 190 -34.68 12.62 1.70
C ALA A 190 -35.95 12.24 2.48
N ASN A 191 -35.87 11.21 3.33
CA ASN A 191 -36.97 10.70 4.14
C ASN A 191 -36.48 10.40 5.56
N ALA A 192 -37.42 10.17 6.49
CA ALA A 192 -37.09 9.78 7.86
C ALA A 192 -36.46 8.38 7.92
N SER A 193 -36.69 7.54 6.92
CA SER A 193 -35.98 6.27 6.75
C SER A 193 -35.88 5.92 5.28
N GLY A 194 -34.86 5.17 4.90
CA GLY A 194 -34.72 4.72 3.53
C GLY A 194 -33.48 3.88 3.29
N MET A 195 -33.39 3.37 2.07
CA MET A 195 -32.19 2.72 1.56
C MET A 195 -31.61 3.53 0.42
N THR A 196 -30.28 3.68 0.39
CA THR A 196 -29.59 4.38 -0.70
C THR A 196 -28.18 3.82 -0.89
N MET A 197 -27.61 4.08 -2.06
CA MET A 197 -26.19 3.87 -2.30
C MET A 197 -25.40 5.08 -1.82
N LEU A 198 -24.27 4.83 -1.17
CA LEU A 198 -23.35 5.84 -0.67
C LEU A 198 -21.91 5.36 -0.90
N THR A 199 -21.10 6.16 -1.57
CA THR A 199 -19.68 5.84 -1.71
C THR A 199 -18.93 6.09 -0.39
N MET A 200 -17.92 5.29 -0.13
CA MET A 200 -17.12 5.39 1.09
C MET A 200 -15.64 5.39 0.74
N TYR A 201 -14.95 6.42 1.20
CA TYR A 201 -13.50 6.55 1.10
C TYR A 201 -12.88 6.02 2.38
N ARG A 202 -11.84 5.19 2.25
CA ARG A 202 -11.08 4.65 3.37
C ARG A 202 -9.64 5.13 3.33
N PHE A 203 -9.14 5.55 4.48
CA PHE A 203 -7.76 5.95 4.73
C PHE A 203 -7.25 5.12 5.91
N ALA A 204 -6.65 3.98 5.60
CA ALA A 204 -6.13 3.04 6.59
C ALA A 204 -4.62 3.25 6.76
N ALA A 205 -4.26 4.13 7.69
CA ALA A 205 -2.89 4.41 8.07
C ALA A 205 -2.30 3.27 8.91
N ARG A 206 -1.11 2.81 8.55
CA ARG A 206 -0.33 1.78 9.25
C ARG A 206 1.13 2.18 9.35
N ALA A 207 1.76 1.96 10.49
CA ALA A 207 3.16 2.26 10.72
C ALA A 207 3.89 1.06 11.33
N PHE A 208 5.22 1.02 11.20
CA PHE A 208 6.04 -0.02 11.84
C PHE A 208 6.24 0.21 13.34
N CYS A 209 6.20 1.48 13.77
CA CYS A 209 6.36 1.87 15.15
C CYS A 209 5.30 2.90 15.56
N THR A 210 5.05 3.01 16.85
CA THR A 210 4.22 4.08 17.40
C THR A 210 4.90 5.44 17.17
N GLY A 211 4.22 6.34 16.46
CA GLY A 211 4.73 7.68 16.12
C GLY A 211 5.61 7.74 14.86
N CYS A 212 5.87 6.61 14.19
CA CYS A 212 6.51 6.61 12.87
C CYS A 212 5.55 7.17 11.81
N THR A 213 6.11 7.76 10.74
CA THR A 213 5.34 8.11 9.54
C THR A 213 4.58 6.87 9.04
N PRO A 214 3.26 6.95 8.86
CA PRO A 214 2.48 5.84 8.37
C PRO A 214 2.54 5.72 6.84
N VAL A 215 2.36 4.49 6.37
CA VAL A 215 1.87 4.19 5.02
C VAL A 215 0.35 4.12 5.08
N VAL A 216 -0.34 4.74 4.13
CA VAL A 216 -1.80 4.84 4.14
C VAL A 216 -2.38 4.06 2.97
N GLU A 217 -3.15 3.04 3.28
CA GLU A 217 -3.98 2.33 2.32
C GLU A 217 -5.21 3.18 2.00
N LEU A 218 -5.46 3.41 0.71
CA LEU A 218 -6.57 4.19 0.19
C LEU A 218 -7.60 3.23 -0.40
N GLY A 219 -8.85 3.33 0.03
CA GLY A 219 -9.96 2.51 -0.46
C GLY A 219 -11.12 3.36 -0.95
N LEU A 220 -11.85 2.86 -1.95
CA LEU A 220 -13.11 3.46 -2.40
C LEU A 220 -14.09 2.37 -2.81
N ASP A 221 -15.21 2.32 -2.09
CA ASP A 221 -16.32 1.38 -2.32
C ASP A 221 -17.64 2.13 -2.50
N THR A 222 -18.61 1.44 -3.11
CA THR A 222 -20.01 1.86 -3.11
C THR A 222 -20.78 0.95 -2.16
N CYS A 223 -21.32 1.54 -1.11
CA CYS A 223 -22.03 0.85 -0.05
C CYS A 223 -23.55 1.00 -0.24
N THR A 224 -24.31 -0.06 -0.02
CA THR A 224 -25.76 0.05 0.20
C THR A 224 -25.98 0.28 1.68
N ILE A 225 -26.65 1.38 2.02
CA ILE A 225 -26.99 1.73 3.41
C ILE A 225 -28.50 1.73 3.61
N ALA A 226 -28.95 1.25 4.77
CA ALA A 226 -30.26 1.52 5.31
C ALA A 226 -30.12 2.49 6.48
N TYR A 227 -30.92 3.55 6.49
CA TYR A 227 -30.84 4.57 7.53
C TYR A 227 -32.22 4.93 8.07
N SER A 228 -32.24 5.40 9.31
CA SER A 228 -33.37 6.07 9.94
C SER A 228 -32.89 7.33 10.67
N PHE A 229 -33.65 8.41 10.53
CA PHE A 229 -33.36 9.72 11.11
C PHE A 229 -34.48 10.11 12.06
N ASN A 230 -34.11 10.41 13.30
CA ASN A 230 -35.03 10.91 14.31
C ASN A 230 -34.81 12.41 14.51
N ASP A 231 -35.79 13.20 14.07
CA ASP A 231 -35.73 14.66 14.12
C ASP A 231 -35.81 15.22 15.55
N THR A 232 -36.38 14.49 16.50
CA THR A 232 -36.47 14.91 17.91
C THR A 232 -35.15 14.72 18.65
N THR A 233 -34.49 13.58 18.45
CA THR A 233 -33.23 13.26 19.13
C THR A 233 -32.00 13.72 18.35
N LYS A 234 -32.17 14.14 17.08
CA LYS A 234 -31.08 14.50 16.15
C LYS A 234 -30.04 13.38 16.02
N LEU A 235 -30.57 12.15 15.92
CA LEU A 235 -29.77 10.95 15.70
C LEU A 235 -30.09 10.40 14.32
N LEU A 236 -29.05 10.15 13.54
CA LEU A 236 -29.09 9.40 12.30
C LEU A 236 -28.53 8.00 12.59
N ASP A 237 -29.37 6.98 12.52
CA ASP A 237 -28.97 5.59 12.66
C ASP A 237 -28.75 4.98 11.28
N ILE A 238 -27.57 4.44 11.04
CA ILE A 238 -27.28 3.61 9.88
C ILE A 238 -27.46 2.16 10.32
N GLU A 239 -28.69 1.66 10.17
CA GLU A 239 -29.11 0.33 10.63
C GLU A 239 -28.31 -0.79 9.95
N SER A 240 -27.97 -0.60 8.67
CA SER A 240 -27.09 -1.53 7.95
C SER A 240 -26.26 -0.81 6.90
N SER A 241 -25.05 -1.34 6.67
CA SER A 241 -24.18 -0.93 5.58
C SER A 241 -23.40 -2.14 5.09
N HIS A 242 -23.35 -2.34 3.77
CA HIS A 242 -22.61 -3.44 3.16
C HIS A 242 -22.19 -3.09 1.74
N ALA A 243 -21.11 -3.69 1.28
CA ALA A 243 -20.65 -3.56 -0.09
C ALA A 243 -21.53 -4.37 -1.05
N ILE A 244 -21.64 -3.90 -2.29
CA ILE A 244 -22.41 -4.60 -3.33
C ILE A 244 -21.54 -5.71 -3.92
N TYR A 245 -21.91 -6.97 -3.72
CA TYR A 245 -21.17 -8.09 -4.31
C TYR A 245 -21.21 -8.05 -5.84
N GLY A 246 -20.08 -8.39 -6.46
CA GLY A 246 -19.88 -8.27 -7.90
C GLY A 246 -19.41 -6.89 -8.36
N GLN A 247 -19.42 -5.86 -7.49
CA GLN A 247 -18.75 -4.59 -7.73
C GLN A 247 -17.26 -4.65 -7.38
N THR A 248 -16.52 -3.59 -7.70
CA THR A 248 -15.09 -3.52 -7.45
C THR A 248 -14.73 -2.56 -6.32
N HIS A 249 -13.85 -3.02 -5.43
CA HIS A 249 -13.10 -2.21 -4.48
C HIS A 249 -11.91 -1.53 -5.18
N ALA A 250 -11.90 -0.21 -5.22
CA ALA A 250 -10.75 0.53 -5.73
C ALA A 250 -9.69 0.70 -4.63
N LEU A 251 -8.45 0.33 -4.93
CA LEU A 251 -7.33 0.36 -3.97
C LEU A 251 -6.20 1.29 -4.45
N GLY A 252 -5.66 2.05 -3.52
CA GLY A 252 -4.46 2.85 -3.69
C GLY A 252 -3.61 2.83 -2.43
N ILE A 253 -2.44 3.45 -2.52
CA ILE A 253 -1.51 3.57 -1.40
C ILE A 253 -0.81 4.92 -1.44
N LEU A 254 -0.58 5.48 -0.26
CA LEU A 254 0.10 6.75 -0.02
C LEU A 254 1.23 6.53 0.96
N PHE A 255 2.43 7.02 0.63
CA PHE A 255 3.59 6.94 1.53
C PHE A 255 4.66 7.97 1.14
N GLU A 256 5.49 8.37 2.10
CA GLU A 256 6.59 9.30 1.86
C GLU A 256 7.63 8.75 0.87
N ARG A 257 8.18 9.65 0.05
CA ARG A 257 9.28 9.32 -0.85
C ARG A 257 10.56 9.09 -0.04
N GLY A 258 10.86 7.81 0.22
CA GLY A 258 12.12 7.42 0.85
C GLY A 258 13.31 7.46 -0.12
N TRP A 259 14.52 7.34 0.41
CA TRP A 259 15.75 7.22 -0.40
C TRP A 259 15.93 5.83 -1.01
N SER A 260 15.17 4.83 -0.55
CA SER A 260 15.33 3.44 -0.99
C SER A 260 15.13 3.22 -2.50
N PRO A 261 14.13 3.82 -3.17
CA PRO A 261 13.98 3.73 -4.62
C PRO A 261 15.16 4.39 -5.37
N VAL A 262 15.65 5.51 -4.86
CA VAL A 262 16.82 6.21 -5.42
C VAL A 262 18.06 5.33 -5.33
N LEU A 263 18.33 4.76 -4.15
CA LEU A 263 19.44 3.82 -3.94
C LEU A 263 19.32 2.58 -4.83
N SER A 264 18.11 2.01 -4.95
CA SER A 264 17.83 0.89 -5.86
C SER A 264 18.19 1.24 -7.31
N LEU A 265 17.86 2.45 -7.76
CA LEU A 265 18.18 2.92 -9.10
C LEU A 265 19.70 3.02 -9.34
N TYR A 266 20.46 3.51 -8.35
CA TYR A 266 21.93 3.52 -8.40
C TYR A 266 22.53 2.11 -8.43
N VAL A 267 22.04 1.19 -7.59
CA VAL A 267 22.51 -0.20 -7.58
C VAL A 267 22.25 -0.86 -8.93
N ARG A 268 21.06 -0.66 -9.50
CA ARG A 268 20.70 -1.14 -10.85
C ARG A 268 21.64 -0.58 -11.93
N LEU A 269 21.92 0.73 -11.89
CA LEU A 269 22.85 1.37 -12.83
C LEU A 269 24.24 0.74 -12.74
N VAL A 270 24.77 0.54 -11.53
CA VAL A 270 26.08 -0.10 -11.30
C VAL A 270 26.08 -1.53 -11.84
N CYS A 271 25.03 -2.31 -11.58
CA CYS A 271 24.89 -3.66 -12.13
C CYS A 271 24.95 -3.69 -13.66
N VAL A 272 24.23 -2.77 -14.34
CA VAL A 272 24.26 -2.67 -15.80
C VAL A 272 25.65 -2.33 -16.31
N LEU A 273 26.34 -1.37 -15.69
CA LEU A 273 27.71 -1.00 -16.05
C LEU A 273 28.69 -2.17 -15.87
N LEU A 274 28.56 -2.94 -14.80
CA LEU A 274 29.37 -4.14 -14.55
C LEU A 274 29.13 -5.21 -15.63
N VAL A 275 27.88 -5.45 -16.02
CA VAL A 275 27.56 -6.41 -17.10
C VAL A 275 28.19 -5.98 -18.43
N VAL A 276 28.12 -4.69 -18.77
CA VAL A 276 28.76 -4.14 -19.99
C VAL A 276 30.28 -4.29 -19.94
N ALA A 277 30.91 -3.98 -18.79
CA ALA A 277 32.35 -4.13 -18.60
C ALA A 277 32.80 -5.60 -18.72
N ILE A 278 32.08 -6.53 -18.09
CA ILE A 278 32.35 -7.98 -18.20
C ILE A 278 32.22 -8.44 -19.65
N HIS A 279 31.19 -7.99 -20.37
CA HIS A 279 31.02 -8.33 -21.78
C HIS A 279 32.19 -7.81 -22.64
N ALA A 280 32.60 -6.56 -22.42
CA ALA A 280 33.72 -5.94 -23.13
C ALA A 280 35.06 -6.66 -22.86
N VAL A 281 35.32 -7.04 -21.60
CA VAL A 281 36.53 -7.81 -21.23
C VAL A 281 36.47 -9.24 -21.77
N SER A 282 35.30 -9.88 -21.77
CA SER A 282 35.11 -11.22 -22.33
C SER A 282 35.40 -11.28 -23.83
N GLN A 283 35.08 -10.22 -24.60
CA GLN A 283 35.46 -10.16 -26.02
C GLN A 283 36.97 -9.99 -26.22
N ARG A 284 37.70 -9.43 -25.25
CA ARG A 284 39.15 -9.23 -25.32
C ARG A 284 39.98 -10.42 -24.84
N THR A 285 39.41 -11.34 -24.07
CA THR A 285 40.14 -12.45 -23.42
C THR A 285 40.03 -13.80 -24.14
N VAL A 286 39.26 -13.90 -25.23
CA VAL A 286 39.21 -15.11 -26.06
C VAL A 286 39.58 -14.77 -27.50
N GLN A 287 40.87 -14.52 -27.73
CA GLN A 287 41.50 -14.81 -29.01
C GLN A 287 42.36 -16.06 -28.80
N TRP A 288 41.90 -17.21 -29.29
CA TRP A 288 42.78 -18.37 -29.37
C TRP A 288 43.86 -18.04 -30.40
N PRO A 289 45.17 -18.08 -30.07
CA PRO A 289 46.19 -18.00 -31.09
C PRO A 289 46.09 -19.25 -31.96
N ASP A 290 45.77 -19.07 -33.24
CA ASP A 290 45.86 -20.15 -34.23
C ASP A 290 47.29 -20.70 -34.21
N THR A 291 47.47 -21.91 -33.69
CA THR A 291 48.79 -22.54 -33.56
C THR A 291 49.18 -23.18 -34.89
N ASN A 292 49.41 -22.37 -35.93
CA ASN A 292 49.88 -22.85 -37.24
C ASN A 292 51.26 -22.29 -37.63
N THR A 293 52.19 -22.21 -36.68
CA THR A 293 53.63 -22.09 -36.97
C THR A 293 54.37 -23.30 -36.42
N LYS A 294 54.35 -24.40 -37.18
CA LYS A 294 55.41 -25.41 -37.14
C LYS A 294 56.14 -25.43 -38.48
N THR A 295 57.21 -24.64 -38.53
CA THR A 295 58.31 -24.78 -39.47
C THR A 295 58.83 -26.21 -39.40
N THR A 296 58.68 -26.99 -40.47
CA THR A 296 59.42 -28.26 -40.60
C THR A 296 60.62 -27.98 -41.49
N SER A 297 61.74 -27.65 -40.85
CA SER A 297 63.07 -27.79 -41.43
C SER A 297 63.44 -29.27 -41.29
N SER A 298 63.58 -29.99 -42.40
CA SER A 298 64.26 -31.28 -42.43
C SER A 298 65.42 -31.20 -43.42
N HIS A 299 66.59 -30.85 -42.89
CA HIS A 299 67.87 -31.06 -43.55
C HIS A 299 68.29 -32.50 -43.25
N VAL A 300 68.35 -33.36 -44.27
CA VAL A 300 69.05 -34.65 -44.23
C VAL A 300 70.06 -34.64 -45.37
N GLU A 301 71.34 -34.79 -45.05
CA GLU A 301 72.47 -34.79 -45.98
C GLU A 301 73.04 -36.21 -46.19
N ARG A 302 73.26 -36.55 -47.48
CA ARG A 302 74.15 -37.56 -48.14
C ARG A 302 74.04 -39.07 -47.84
N SER A 303 73.91 -39.88 -48.91
CA SER A 303 75.06 -40.51 -49.61
C SER A 303 74.61 -41.45 -50.77
N ASN A 304 75.48 -41.53 -51.79
CA ASN A 304 75.47 -42.28 -53.08
C ASN A 304 74.73 -41.65 -54.26
#